data_AF-A0A1C5QEV9-F1
#
_entry.id   AF-A0A1C5QEV9-F1
#
_cell.length_a   1.000
_cell.length_b   1.000
_cell.length_c   1.000
_cell.angle_alpha   90.00
_cell.angle_beta   90.00
_cell.angle_gamma   90.00
#
_symmetry.space_group_name_H-M   'P 1'
#
loop_
_entity.id
_entity.type
_entity.pdbx_description
1 polymer ?
#
loop_
_entity_poly.entity_id
_entity_poly.type
_entity_poly.pdbx_seq_one_letter_code
_entity_poly.pdbx_strand_id
1 'polypeptide(L)'
;MGLTTKGTIGAKTALTLDESVKRVQAIADAGKSVNPDIIVICHGGPIAEPCDAEYVIKRNTGVDGFFGASSIERLATESGIKNQAEAFKNISK
;
A
#
# COMPACT_ATOMS: atom_id res chain seq x y z
N MET A 1 6.55 -2.51 -5.31
CA MET A 1 6.44 -3.95 -5.01
C MET A 1 5.53 -4.71 -6.00
N GLY A 2 5.36 -4.22 -7.24
CA GLY A 2 4.44 -4.80 -8.23
C GLY A 2 3.07 -4.12 -8.23
N LEU A 3 2.11 -4.72 -8.95
CA LEU A 3 0.73 -4.23 -9.06
C LEU A 3 -0.02 -4.32 -7.72
N THR A 4 -0.82 -3.31 -7.39
CA THR A 4 -1.65 -3.30 -6.17
C THR A 4 -2.74 -4.38 -6.20
N THR A 5 -2.86 -5.17 -5.13
CA THR A 5 -3.72 -6.37 -5.12
C THR A 5 -5.11 -6.21 -4.50
N LYS A 6 -5.35 -5.16 -3.71
CA LYS A 6 -6.65 -4.94 -3.06
C LYS A 6 -7.65 -4.22 -3.98
N GLY A 7 -8.91 -4.21 -3.55
CA GLY A 7 -10.05 -3.65 -4.29
C GLY A 7 -10.76 -4.64 -5.19
N THR A 8 -11.77 -4.15 -5.91
CA THR A 8 -12.61 -4.97 -6.79
C THR A 8 -11.89 -5.50 -8.03
N ILE A 9 -10.86 -4.79 -8.49
CA ILE A 9 -10.07 -5.11 -9.69
C ILE A 9 -8.56 -5.25 -9.41
N GLY A 10 -8.20 -5.61 -8.18
CA GLY A 10 -6.81 -5.78 -7.77
C GLY A 10 -6.11 -6.95 -8.47
N ALA A 11 -4.78 -6.87 -8.59
CA ALA A 11 -3.98 -7.95 -9.15
C ALA A 11 -4.06 -9.23 -8.27
N LYS A 12 -4.17 -10.40 -8.90
CA LYS A 12 -4.29 -11.69 -8.20
C LYS A 12 -2.94 -12.29 -7.75
N THR A 13 -1.84 -11.79 -8.30
CA THR A 13 -0.49 -12.25 -8.01
C THR A 13 0.31 -11.10 -7.41
N ALA A 14 0.75 -11.25 -6.17
CA ALA A 14 1.75 -10.38 -5.60
C ALA A 14 2.63 -11.12 -4.60
N LEU A 15 3.72 -10.44 -4.27
CA LEU A 15 4.47 -10.69 -3.05
C LEU A 15 3.54 -10.71 -1.85
N THR A 16 3.91 -11.49 -0.85
CA THR A 16 3.41 -11.34 0.52
C THR A 16 3.94 -10.05 1.15
N LEU A 17 3.33 -9.63 2.25
CA LEU A 17 3.77 -8.44 2.98
C LEU A 17 5.18 -8.64 3.56
N ASP A 18 5.52 -9.84 4.01
CA ASP A 18 6.86 -10.17 4.53
C ASP A 18 7.93 -10.20 3.44
N GLU A 19 7.61 -10.71 2.25
CA GLU A 19 8.52 -10.60 1.10
C GLU A 19 8.73 -9.14 0.69
N SER A 20 7.68 -8.32 0.82
CA SER A 20 7.77 -6.88 0.57
C SER A 20 8.67 -6.18 1.58
N VAL A 21 8.61 -6.55 2.87
CA VAL A 21 9.55 -6.06 3.91
C VAL A 21 10.99 -6.34 3.49
N LYS A 22 11.33 -7.61 3.23
CA LYS A 22 12.70 -8.01 2.87
C LYS A 22 13.22 -7.27 1.64
N ARG A 23 12.37 -7.13 0.62
CA ARG A 23 12.74 -6.48 -0.64
C ARG A 23 12.89 -4.96 -0.49
N VAL A 24 12.04 -4.32 0.32
CA VAL A 24 12.16 -2.89 0.62
C VAL A 24 13.45 -2.61 1.39
N GLN A 25 13.81 -3.42 2.40
CA GLN A 25 15.08 -3.24 3.12
C GLN A 25 16.28 -3.30 2.17
N ALA A 26 16.34 -4.32 1.31
CA ALA A 26 17.45 -4.49 0.37
C ALA A 26 17.60 -3.30 -0.58
N ILE A 27 16.48 -2.70 -1.01
CA ILE A 27 16.49 -1.51 -1.87
C ILE A 27 16.94 -0.27 -1.07
N ALA A 28 16.44 -0.10 0.16
CA ALA A 28 16.79 1.01 1.03
C ALA A 28 18.29 1.00 1.37
N ASP A 29 18.82 -0.16 1.74
CA ASP A 29 20.25 -0.37 2.04
C ASP A 29 21.12 -0.05 0.83
N ALA A 30 20.75 -0.55 -0.36
CA ALA A 30 21.48 -0.28 -1.59
C ALA A 30 21.49 1.22 -1.92
N GLY A 31 20.33 1.89 -1.83
CA GLY A 31 20.23 3.33 -2.09
C GLY A 31 21.05 4.16 -1.11
N LYS A 32 20.94 3.88 0.20
CA LYS A 32 21.66 4.59 1.25
C LYS A 32 23.16 4.30 1.26
N SER A 33 23.60 3.16 0.74
CA SER A 33 25.03 2.88 0.55
C SER A 33 25.70 3.82 -0.47
N VAL A 34 24.93 4.35 -1.42
CA VAL A 34 25.39 5.29 -2.45
C VAL A 34 25.17 6.74 -2.01
N ASN A 35 24.01 7.05 -1.46
CA ASN A 35 23.66 8.37 -0.94
C ASN A 35 22.91 8.23 0.39
N PRO A 36 23.56 8.50 1.54
CA PRO A 36 22.91 8.41 2.85
C PRO A 36 21.63 9.24 3.00
N ASP A 37 21.55 10.35 2.25
CA ASP A 37 20.45 11.33 2.33
C ASP A 37 19.30 11.05 1.36
N ILE A 38 19.34 9.96 0.58
CA ILE A 38 18.23 9.61 -0.31
C ILE A 38 16.97 9.31 0.50
N ILE A 39 15.85 9.86 0.05
CA ILE A 39 14.52 9.59 0.58
C ILE A 39 14.00 8.29 -0.07
N VAL A 40 13.63 7.31 0.74
CA VAL A 40 13.11 6.02 0.29
C VAL A 40 11.66 5.86 0.71
N ILE A 41 10.79 5.61 -0.26
CA ILE A 41 9.36 5.36 -0.03
C ILE A 41 8.95 3.99 -0.54
N CYS A 42 8.05 3.32 0.18
CA CYS A 42 7.50 2.03 -0.25
C CYS A 42 6.19 2.22 -1.05
N HIS A 43 5.90 1.31 -1.98
CA HIS A 43 4.75 1.41 -2.89
C HIS A 43 4.36 0.04 -3.49
N GLY A 44 3.06 -0.15 -3.73
CA GLY A 44 2.52 -1.21 -4.59
C GLY A 44 2.52 -2.61 -3.97
N GLY A 45 2.21 -3.61 -4.80
CA GLY A 45 2.07 -5.00 -4.35
C GLY A 45 1.00 -5.15 -3.26
N PRO A 46 1.31 -5.81 -2.13
CA PRO A 46 0.37 -5.96 -1.02
C PRO A 46 0.27 -4.71 -0.12
N ILE A 47 1.07 -3.66 -0.36
CA ILE A 47 1.09 -2.44 0.44
C ILE A 47 -0.01 -1.50 -0.07
N ALA A 48 -1.24 -1.69 0.41
CA ALA A 48 -2.42 -1.07 -0.19
C ALA A 48 -3.29 -0.27 0.79
N GLU A 49 -3.20 -0.57 2.09
CA GLU A 49 -3.92 0.12 3.16
C GLU A 49 -2.94 0.73 4.18
N PRO A 50 -3.39 1.67 5.03
CA PRO A 50 -2.54 2.28 6.05
C PRO A 50 -1.82 1.26 6.97
N CYS A 51 -2.50 0.19 7.37
CA CYS A 51 -1.91 -0.86 8.21
C CYS A 51 -0.81 -1.66 7.49
N ASP A 52 -0.92 -1.85 6.17
CA ASP A 52 0.12 -2.52 5.39
C ASP A 52 1.36 -1.63 5.26
N ALA A 53 1.15 -0.33 5.00
CA ALA A 53 2.23 0.65 4.92
C ALA A 53 2.96 0.78 6.27
N GLU A 54 2.21 0.88 7.36
CA GLU A 54 2.76 0.89 8.71
C GLU A 54 3.56 -0.38 9.01
N TYR A 55 3.03 -1.56 8.65
CA TYR A 55 3.70 -2.83 8.85
C TYR A 55 5.09 -2.87 8.20
N VAL A 56 5.18 -2.37 6.96
CA VAL A 56 6.43 -2.32 6.19
C VAL A 56 7.38 -1.27 6.72
N ILE A 57 6.90 -0.06 7.03
CA ILE A 57 7.75 1.03 7.53
C ILE A 57 8.36 0.65 8.88
N LYS A 58 7.56 0.11 9.82
CA LYS A 58 8.05 -0.26 11.16
C LYS A 58 9.07 -1.41 11.16
N ARG A 59 9.17 -2.18 10.07
CA ARG A 59 10.07 -3.33 9.94
C ARG A 59 11.28 -3.06 9.07
N ASN A 60 11.41 -1.85 8.53
CA ASN A 60 12.56 -1.45 7.74
C ASN A 60 13.23 -0.23 8.36
N THR A 61 14.55 -0.17 8.23
CA THR A 61 15.35 1.01 8.61
C THR A 61 15.64 1.84 7.37
N GLY A 62 15.51 3.16 7.47
CA GLY A 62 15.82 4.07 6.37
C GLY A 62 14.74 4.16 5.27
N VAL A 63 13.49 3.82 5.61
CA VAL A 63 12.31 4.06 4.78
C VAL A 63 11.52 5.22 5.38
N ASP A 64 11.29 6.25 4.58
CA ASP A 64 10.77 7.56 5.00
C ASP A 64 9.26 7.71 4.78
N GLY A 65 8.62 6.76 4.09
CA GLY A 65 7.17 6.80 3.94
C GLY A 65 6.60 5.85 2.90
N PHE A 66 5.39 6.18 2.45
CA PHE A 66 4.61 5.41 1.50
C PHE A 66 4.07 6.31 0.38
N PHE A 67 4.16 5.85 -0.87
CA PHE A 67 3.56 6.51 -2.02
C PHE A 67 2.24 5.82 -2.38
N GLY A 68 1.13 6.54 -2.25
CA GLY A 68 -0.20 6.05 -2.58
C GLY A 68 -0.71 6.58 -3.93
N ALA A 69 -1.31 5.70 -4.72
CA ALA A 69 -2.06 6.04 -5.93
C ALA A 69 -3.44 5.39 -5.85
N SER A 70 -3.61 4.18 -6.40
CA SER A 70 -4.86 3.41 -6.32
C SER A 70 -5.37 3.21 -4.89
N SER A 71 -4.46 3.11 -3.91
CA SER A 71 -4.81 3.01 -2.48
C SER A 71 -5.54 4.25 -1.96
N ILE A 72 -5.22 5.42 -2.49
CA ILE A 72 -5.79 6.71 -2.05
C ILE A 72 -7.05 7.03 -2.85
N GLU A 73 -6.99 6.94 -4.18
CA GLU A 73 -8.11 7.39 -5.02
C GLU A 73 -9.13 6.28 -5.28
N ARG A 74 -8.69 5.08 -5.69
CA ARG A 74 -9.58 4.03 -6.17
C ARG A 74 -10.20 3.26 -5.01
N LEU A 75 -9.38 2.72 -4.11
CA LEU A 75 -9.86 1.86 -3.01
C LEU A 75 -10.79 2.62 -2.05
N ALA A 76 -10.41 3.85 -1.69
CA ALA A 76 -11.24 4.70 -0.85
C ALA A 76 -12.59 5.01 -1.53
N THR A 77 -12.58 5.32 -2.83
CA THR A 77 -13.80 5.63 -3.59
C THR A 77 -14.69 4.40 -3.77
N GLU A 78 -14.13 3.23 -4.08
CA GLU A 78 -14.88 1.97 -4.23
C GLU A 78 -15.69 1.65 -2.97
N SER A 79 -15.04 1.73 -1.80
CA SER A 79 -15.71 1.49 -0.51
C SER A 79 -16.73 2.58 -0.19
N GLY A 80 -16.35 3.86 -0.34
CA GLY A 80 -17.20 5.00 -0.03
C GLY A 80 -18.50 5.02 -0.85
N ILE A 81 -18.40 4.85 -2.17
CA ILE A 81 -19.57 4.83 -3.05
C ILE A 81 -20.49 3.66 -2.71
N LYS A 82 -19.92 2.46 -2.51
CA LYS A 82 -20.70 1.27 -2.16
C LYS A 82 -21.49 1.47 -0.87
N ASN A 83 -20.81 1.90 0.20
CA ASN A 83 -21.43 2.08 1.52
C ASN A 83 -22.55 3.14 1.46
N GLN A 84 -22.35 4.23 0.71
CA GLN A 84 -23.36 5.27 0.55
C GLN A 84 -24.59 4.75 -0.20
N ALA A 85 -24.41 3.98 -1.27
CA ALA A 85 -25.50 3.39 -2.02
C ALA A 85 -26.29 2.38 -1.17
N GLU A 86 -25.60 1.52 -0.42
CA GLU A 86 -26.23 0.56 0.51
C GLU A 86 -27.06 1.28 1.58
N ALA A 87 -26.54 2.37 2.16
CA ALA A 87 -27.26 3.15 3.17
C ALA A 87 -28.61 3.69 2.64
N PHE A 88 -28.65 4.23 1.42
CA PHE A 88 -29.92 4.67 0.81
C PHE A 88 -30.87 3.52 0.53
N LYS A 89 -30.35 2.38 0.07
CA LYS A 89 -31.16 1.20 -0.26
C LYS A 89 -31.81 0.55 0.96
N ASN A 90 -31.23 0.73 2.15
CA ASN A 90 -31.71 0.15 3.39
C ASN A 90 -32.79 1.00 4.10
N ILE A 91 -33.20 2.14 3.53
CA ILE A 91 -34.30 2.93 4.08
C ILE A 91 -35.62 2.18 3.85
N SER A 92 -36.25 1.70 4.93
CA SER A 92 -37.58 1.06 4.92
C SER A 92 -38.62 1.96 5.58
N LYS A 93 -39.87 1.87 5.11
CA LYS A 93 -41.03 2.54 5.71
C LYS A 93 -41.62 1.74 6.86
#